data_AF-A0A3B9R032-F1
#
_entry.id   AF-A0A3B9R032-F1
#
_cell.length_a   1.000
_cell.length_b   1.000
_cell.length_c   1.000
_cell.angle_alpha   90.00
_cell.angle_beta   90.00
_cell.angle_gamma   90.00
#
_symmetry.space_group_name_H-M   'P 1'
#
loop_
_entity.id
_entity.type
_entity.pdbx_description
1 polymer ?
#
loop_
_entity_poly.entity_id
_entity_poly.type
_entity_poly.pdbx_seq_one_letter_code
_entity_poly.pdbx_strand_id
1 'polypeptide(L)'
;MKCDLKVFFLFAGLVFSSNVFAHSAADGNNEQLQTLVNQSDAIFYGEVKEVLYRMSETTKRSPRGVPHTFVKYQILAGIRGAVSRELTLRFVGGTDGKGGVMLQNDVPTFRK
;
A
#
# COMPACT_ATOMS: atom_id res chain seq x y z
N MET A 1 45.73 -34.79 50.44
CA MET A 1 44.68 -35.72 50.90
C MET A 1 43.57 -34.91 51.54
N LYS A 2 42.32 -35.25 51.22
CA LYS A 2 41.01 -34.70 51.65
C LYS A 2 40.34 -33.68 50.71
N CYS A 3 39.36 -34.26 50.01
CA CYS A 3 38.18 -33.69 49.39
C CYS A 3 37.33 -32.86 50.36
N ASP A 4 36.49 -31.98 49.83
CA ASP A 4 35.02 -31.95 50.01
C ASP A 4 34.47 -30.69 49.29
N LEU A 5 33.64 -30.74 48.24
CA LEU A 5 32.29 -31.30 48.03
C LEU A 5 31.16 -30.35 48.47
N LYS A 6 30.32 -29.97 47.47
CA LYS A 6 29.03 -29.22 47.49
C LYS A 6 29.19 -27.70 47.56
N VAL A 7 28.54 -26.88 46.73
CA VAL A 7 27.10 -26.84 46.47
C VAL A 7 26.81 -26.33 45.04
N PHE A 8 25.96 -27.10 44.38
CA PHE A 8 25.16 -26.81 43.18
C PHE A 8 24.49 -25.43 43.25
N PHE A 9 24.62 -24.57 42.23
CA PHE A 9 23.51 -23.73 41.78
C PHE A 9 23.66 -23.46 40.28
N LEU A 10 23.13 -24.42 39.51
CA LEU A 10 22.91 -24.32 38.08
C LEU A 10 21.73 -23.35 37.87
N PHE A 11 22.00 -22.06 37.65
CA PHE A 11 20.98 -21.13 37.15
C PHE A 11 20.74 -21.44 35.66
N ALA A 12 19.94 -22.47 35.40
CA ALA A 12 19.32 -22.67 34.09
C ALA A 12 18.32 -21.53 33.88
N GLY A 13 18.81 -20.43 33.30
CA GLY A 13 17.95 -19.33 32.83
C GLY A 13 17.02 -19.87 31.76
N LEU A 14 15.75 -20.03 32.13
CA LEU A 14 14.66 -20.37 31.23
C LEU A 14 14.46 -19.16 30.30
N VAL A 15 15.11 -19.19 29.13
CA VAL A 15 14.85 -18.23 28.06
C VAL A 15 13.42 -18.50 27.61
N PHE A 16 12.49 -17.67 28.06
CA PHE A 16 11.16 -17.59 27.49
C PHE A 16 11.34 -17.13 26.04
N SER A 17 11.33 -18.10 25.12
CA SER A 17 11.19 -17.87 23.69
C SER A 17 9.89 -17.11 23.48
N SER A 18 9.96 -15.79 23.40
CA SER A 18 8.87 -14.98 22.88
C SER A 18 8.58 -15.51 21.49
N ASN A 19 7.37 -16.04 21.27
CA ASN A 19 6.85 -16.32 19.94
C ASN A 19 6.85 -15.00 19.16
N VAL A 20 7.92 -14.75 18.41
CA VAL A 20 7.89 -13.77 17.35
C VAL A 20 6.99 -14.39 16.30
N PHE A 21 5.70 -14.04 16.36
CA PHE A 21 4.81 -14.24 15.23
C PHE A 21 5.34 -13.34 14.12
N ALA A 22 6.28 -13.86 13.35
CA ALA A 22 6.51 -13.36 12.01
C ALA A 22 5.18 -13.54 11.29
N HIS A 23 4.44 -12.45 11.13
CA HIS A 23 3.46 -12.35 10.05
C HIS A 23 4.27 -12.38 8.75
N SER A 24 4.75 -13.57 8.37
CA SER A 24 5.00 -13.84 6.97
C SER A 24 3.69 -13.50 6.28
N ALA A 25 3.74 -12.71 5.22
CA ALA A 25 2.66 -12.71 4.26
C ALA A 25 2.33 -14.18 4.04
N ALA A 26 1.10 -14.58 4.36
CA ALA A 26 0.64 -15.92 4.11
C ALA A 26 1.07 -16.28 2.68
N ASP A 27 1.58 -17.49 2.52
CA ASP A 27 1.97 -18.11 1.25
C ASP A 27 0.75 -18.16 0.30
N GLY A 28 0.39 -16.99 -0.19
CA GLY A 28 -0.91 -16.65 -0.75
C GLY A 28 -0.74 -16.38 -2.22
N ASN A 29 -0.71 -17.46 -2.99
CA ASN A 29 -0.90 -17.52 -4.43
C ASN A 29 -0.34 -16.34 -5.21
N ASN A 30 0.93 -16.48 -5.62
CA ASN A 30 1.55 -15.68 -6.69
C ASN A 30 0.63 -15.52 -7.91
N GLU A 31 -0.32 -16.42 -8.14
CA GLU A 31 -1.34 -16.33 -9.19
C GLU A 31 -2.08 -14.98 -9.24
N GLN A 32 -2.44 -14.38 -8.10
CA GLN A 32 -3.12 -13.08 -8.10
C GLN A 32 -2.18 -11.97 -8.56
N LEU A 33 -0.95 -11.94 -8.06
CA LEU A 33 0.06 -10.99 -8.50
C LEU A 33 0.40 -11.18 -9.98
N GLN A 34 0.57 -12.43 -10.42
CA GLN A 34 0.80 -12.77 -11.83
C GLN A 34 -0.37 -12.33 -12.70
N THR A 35 -1.60 -12.49 -12.23
CA THR A 35 -2.79 -11.99 -12.93
C THR A 35 -2.73 -10.47 -13.09
N LEU A 36 -2.42 -9.72 -12.03
CA LEU A 36 -2.27 -8.26 -12.11
C LEU A 36 -1.14 -7.86 -13.06
N VAL A 37 0.00 -8.53 -13.02
CA VAL A 37 1.15 -8.29 -13.93
C VAL A 37 0.75 -8.55 -15.39
N ASN A 38 0.01 -9.62 -15.65
CA ASN A 38 -0.43 -10.00 -16.99
C ASN A 38 -1.51 -9.08 -17.54
N GLN A 39 -2.39 -8.56 -16.68
CA GLN A 39 -3.47 -7.64 -17.05
C GLN A 39 -3.02 -6.18 -17.17
N SER A 40 -1.82 -5.84 -16.68
CA SER A 40 -1.31 -4.47 -16.71
C SER A 40 -0.74 -4.11 -18.08
N ASP A 41 -1.22 -2.99 -18.64
CA ASP A 41 -0.65 -2.41 -19.87
C ASP A 41 0.78 -1.89 -19.64
N ALA A 42 1.06 -1.36 -18.45
CA ALA A 42 2.39 -0.89 -18.05
C ALA A 42 2.62 -1.06 -16.55
N ILE A 43 3.87 -1.29 -16.16
CA ILE A 43 4.34 -1.33 -14.78
C ILE A 43 5.56 -0.43 -14.71
N PHE A 44 5.61 0.47 -13.72
CA PHE A 44 6.68 1.45 -13.60
C PHE A 44 6.95 1.83 -12.14
N TYR A 45 8.14 2.38 -11.91
CA TYR A 45 8.53 3.04 -10.68
C TYR A 45 8.68 4.55 -10.95
N GLY A 46 8.09 5.37 -10.08
CA GLY A 46 8.06 6.82 -10.27
C GLY A 46 7.69 7.57 -8.99
N GLU A 47 7.76 8.90 -9.08
CA GLU A 47 7.47 9.82 -7.98
C GLU A 47 6.23 10.65 -8.28
N VAL A 48 5.40 10.88 -7.27
CA VAL A 48 4.29 11.85 -7.35
C VAL A 48 4.89 13.26 -7.36
N LYS A 49 4.57 14.04 -8.39
CA LYS A 49 4.99 15.44 -8.51
C LYS A 49 3.89 16.42 -8.15
N GLU A 50 2.63 16.07 -8.43
CA GLU A 50 1.50 16.96 -8.18
C GLU A 50 0.23 16.15 -7.92
N VAL A 51 -0.62 16.65 -7.03
CA VAL A 51 -1.97 16.14 -6.81
C VAL A 51 -2.95 17.30 -7.00
N LEU A 52 -3.89 17.14 -7.92
CA LEU A 52 -4.89 18.14 -8.26
C LEU A 52 -6.31 17.61 -8.01
N TYR A 53 -7.13 18.38 -7.32
CA TYR A 53 -8.55 18.08 -7.11
C TYR A 53 -9.40 18.91 -8.06
N ARG A 54 -10.36 18.27 -8.73
CA ARG A 54 -11.31 18.93 -9.64
C ARG A 54 -12.69 18.30 -9.51
N MET A 55 -13.71 19.06 -9.84
CA MET A 55 -15.08 18.57 -9.97
C MET A 55 -15.36 18.26 -11.45
N SER A 56 -16.07 17.16 -11.71
CA SER A 56 -16.65 16.93 -13.03
C SER A 56 -17.70 17.98 -13.35
N GLU A 57 -18.04 18.11 -14.62
CA GLU A 57 -19.22 18.86 -15.03
C GLU A 57 -20.48 18.31 -14.34
N THR A 58 -21.42 19.22 -14.06
CA THR A 58 -22.71 18.87 -13.49
C THR A 58 -23.58 18.21 -14.56
N THR A 59 -24.23 17.11 -14.21
CA THR A 59 -25.20 16.43 -15.08
C THR A 59 -26.53 16.26 -14.35
N LYS A 60 -27.60 15.90 -15.07
CA LYS A 60 -28.89 15.56 -14.41
C LYS A 60 -28.73 14.46 -13.34
N ARG A 61 -27.80 13.52 -13.56
CA ARG A 61 -27.51 12.42 -12.63
C ARG A 61 -26.58 12.84 -11.49
N SER A 62 -25.69 13.79 -11.73
CA SER A 62 -24.79 14.36 -10.71
C SER A 62 -24.86 15.89 -10.73
N PRO A 63 -25.89 16.49 -10.10
CA PRO A 63 -26.12 17.93 -10.15
C PRO A 63 -25.06 18.74 -9.39
N ARG A 64 -24.27 18.08 -8.53
CA ARG A 64 -23.17 18.69 -7.77
C ARG A 64 -21.79 18.46 -8.42
N GLY A 65 -21.73 17.71 -9.53
CA GLY A 65 -20.48 17.22 -10.08
C GLY A 65 -19.88 16.11 -9.20
N VAL A 66 -18.93 15.37 -9.75
CA VAL A 66 -18.24 14.28 -9.07
C VAL A 66 -16.80 14.71 -8.77
N PRO A 67 -16.33 14.63 -7.52
CA PRO A 67 -14.92 14.87 -7.21
C PRO A 67 -13.99 13.90 -7.94
N HIS A 68 -12.91 14.43 -8.49
CA HIS A 68 -11.82 13.68 -9.10
C HIS A 68 -10.47 14.15 -8.56
N THR A 69 -9.58 13.19 -8.36
CA THR A 69 -8.19 13.42 -8.00
C THR A 69 -7.30 13.06 -9.19
N PHE A 70 -6.45 13.99 -9.61
CA PHE A 70 -5.47 13.81 -10.67
C PHE A 70 -4.08 13.77 -10.04
N VAL A 71 -3.38 12.67 -10.23
CA VAL A 71 -2.04 12.47 -9.67
C VAL A 71 -1.05 12.44 -10.81
N LYS A 72 -0.15 13.42 -10.84
CA LYS A 72 0.92 13.49 -11.83
C LYS A 72 2.15 12.78 -11.30
N TYR A 73 2.67 11.87 -12.11
CA TYR A 73 3.88 11.10 -11.83
C TYR A 73 5.00 11.49 -12.79
N GLN A 74 6.21 11.63 -12.23
CA GLN A 74 7.45 11.52 -12.98
C GLN A 74 7.89 10.06 -12.97
N ILE A 75 8.01 9.46 -14.13
CA ILE A 75 8.47 8.08 -14.25
C ILE A 75 10.00 8.05 -14.14
N LEU A 76 10.52 7.21 -13.25
CA LEU A 76 11.95 7.00 -13.02
C LEU A 76 12.45 5.75 -13.74
N ALA A 77 11.65 4.68 -13.75
CA ALA A 77 11.96 3.44 -14.46
C ALA A 77 10.69 2.74 -14.96
N GLY A 78 10.70 2.28 -16.21
CA GLY A 78 9.70 1.35 -16.73
C GLY A 78 10.12 -0.09 -16.41
N ILE A 79 9.18 -0.90 -15.93
CA ILE A 79 9.37 -2.32 -15.61
C ILE A 79 8.73 -3.20 -16.70
N ARG A 80 7.56 -2.81 -17.20
CA ARG A 80 6.83 -3.50 -18.29
C ARG A 80 6.03 -2.49 -19.09
N GLY A 81 5.86 -2.75 -20.40
CA GLY A 81 5.05 -1.91 -21.28
C GLY A 81 5.72 -0.58 -21.62
N ALA A 82 5.08 0.19 -22.49
CA ALA A 82 5.53 1.53 -22.85
C ALA A 82 4.81 2.57 -21.98
N VAL A 83 5.58 3.49 -21.38
CA VAL A 83 5.04 4.59 -20.60
C VAL A 83 5.82 5.86 -20.90
N SER A 84 5.12 6.99 -20.95
CA SER A 84 5.74 8.31 -21.13
C SER A 84 6.58 8.68 -19.89
N ARG A 85 7.52 9.62 -20.05
CA ARG A 85 8.35 10.12 -18.94
C ARG A 85 7.51 10.79 -17.84
N GLU A 86 6.34 11.30 -18.18
CA GLU A 86 5.34 11.82 -17.26
C GLU A 86 3.99 11.15 -17.54
N LEU A 87 3.22 10.90 -16.48
CA LEU A 87 1.89 10.31 -16.57
C LEU A 87 0.95 10.99 -15.58
N THR A 88 -0.29 11.23 -15.97
CA THR A 88 -1.35 11.69 -15.06
C THR A 88 -2.39 10.59 -14.89
N LEU A 89 -2.58 10.11 -13.66
CA LEU A 89 -3.65 9.18 -13.31
C LEU A 89 -4.86 9.96 -12.78
N ARG A 90 -6.06 9.52 -13.16
CA ARG A 90 -7.34 10.10 -12.71
C ARG A 90 -8.09 9.10 -11.86
N PHE A 91 -8.38 9.49 -10.62
CA PHE A 91 -9.17 8.72 -9.67
C PHE A 91 -10.52 9.43 -9.44
N VAL A 92 -11.58 8.64 -9.30
CA VAL A 92 -12.88 9.13 -8.82
C VAL A 92 -12.79 9.24 -7.30
N GLY A 93 -13.17 10.37 -6.74
CA GLY A 93 -13.02 10.65 -5.30
C GLY A 93 -12.08 11.80 -4.99
N GLY A 94 -11.94 12.08 -3.70
CA GLY A 94 -11.16 13.20 -3.18
C GLY A 94 -12.04 14.31 -2.62
N THR A 95 -11.43 15.45 -2.33
CA THR A 95 -12.14 16.60 -1.76
C THR A 95 -12.96 17.36 -2.81
N ASP A 96 -14.12 17.88 -2.39
CA ASP A 96 -14.96 18.77 -3.21
C ASP A 96 -14.55 20.26 -3.13
N GLY A 97 -13.50 20.58 -2.38
CA GLY A 97 -13.00 21.94 -2.16
C GLY A 97 -13.87 22.81 -1.24
N LYS A 98 -14.95 22.28 -0.67
CA LYS A 98 -15.89 22.95 0.24
C LYS A 98 -15.92 22.32 1.63
N GLY A 99 -14.91 21.49 1.94
CA GLY A 99 -14.82 20.72 3.18
C GLY A 99 -15.45 19.33 3.10
N GLY A 100 -16.09 18.97 1.98
CA GLY A 100 -16.55 17.62 1.71
C GLY A 100 -15.46 16.74 1.12
N VAL A 101 -15.57 15.43 1.36
CA VAL A 101 -14.71 14.39 0.79
C VAL A 101 -15.58 13.25 0.29
N MET A 102 -15.36 12.84 -0.96
CA MET A 102 -15.96 11.64 -1.51
C MET A 102 -14.99 10.47 -1.41
N LEU A 103 -15.39 9.45 -0.66
CA LEU A 103 -14.67 8.18 -0.53
C LEU A 103 -15.30 7.14 -1.46
N GLN A 104 -14.47 6.30 -2.05
CA GLN A 104 -14.93 5.15 -2.82
C GLN A 104 -15.04 3.95 -1.86
N ASN A 105 -16.18 3.27 -1.82
CA ASN A 105 -16.43 2.19 -0.86
C ASN A 105 -15.72 0.88 -1.23
N ASP A 106 -15.37 0.70 -2.51
CA ASP A 106 -14.83 -0.54 -3.04
C ASP A 106 -13.30 -0.53 -3.19
N VAL A 107 -12.60 0.42 -2.54
CA VAL A 107 -11.14 0.47 -2.52
C VAL A 107 -10.61 0.09 -1.14
N PRO A 108 -9.50 -0.68 -1.07
CA PRO A 108 -8.87 -0.98 0.21
C PRO A 108 -8.55 0.30 0.98
N THR A 109 -8.84 0.29 2.28
CA THR A 109 -8.47 1.38 3.19
C THR A 109 -7.30 0.96 4.05
N PHE A 110 -6.36 1.88 4.29
CA PHE A 110 -5.33 1.67 5.30
C PHE A 110 -5.96 1.80 6.68
N ARG A 111 -5.79 0.80 7.55
CA ARG A 111 -6.17 0.93 8.95
C ARG A 111 -5.25 1.95 9.62
N LYS A 112 -5.84 2.79 10.48
CA LYS A 112 -5.10 3.71 11.35
C LYS A 112 -4.45 2.97 12.51
#